data_AF-E6LHW7-F1
#
_entry.id   AF-E6LHW7-F1
#
_cell.length_a   1.000
_cell.length_b   1.000
_cell.length_c   1.000
_cell.angle_alpha   90.00
_cell.angle_beta   90.00
_cell.angle_gamma   90.00
#
_symmetry.space_group_name_H-M   'P 1'
#
loop_
_entity.id
_entity.type
_entity.pdbx_description
1 polymer ?
#
loop_
_entity_poly.entity_id
_entity_poly.type
_entity_poly.pdbx_seq_one_letter_code
_entity_poly.pdbx_strand_id
1 'polypeptide(L)'
;MNQKKEALYNYTYESIQRLLSAGVDVGMVQIGNETNNGLAGETSWEAMSQLFNKGSQAVRKISAEQNTLIKVALHFTNPEKVDWYHSIGQKLKENNVDYDIFASSYYPYWHGTIENLQSVLTDYATRYDKEVMIAETSYAYTFAEGDGHGNTIQENDDSTLYYPVSVQGQATAVREVFQAVQNVGTKGLGVFYWEPAWIPVGIPNQKTANQEKWETYGSGWASSFAGEYDSADAGKWYGGSAIDNQALFDFVGKPLASANIFQYIKTGSIAEKKVVSVSEVKPTIEVGSALSLPETVQVNFNDNSSQEVSVVWNKDDLANINANEPGTYVVKGAIQGYEQQATATVTILAKNYVTNGGFEQELATWQLKNLLDPNDTATGMSRSWDDPAEGTWSLHFYSEQAIHSVASQVISNLTVGTYQLIASIQGELKGNEPKAMLRVKVGDDIYETGATLDGWRNWQTPIVQFELTGDTTKNVTIEIELQGDAGSWGTIDDIRLIQSAVPTSPSEEGTEPEETTPSEEGTEPEVTKPSEKDTGTESTKSIEDEKQDSEKVVERTSNQKNEPKAESLPKTGSRGSMKLVLLGSLLLSICGIIVVKTIIARKSRVDG
;
A
#
# COMPACT_ATOMS: atom_id res chain seq x y z
N MET A 1 -10.32 6.26 35.95
CA MET A 1 -10.45 4.82 35.64
C MET A 1 -11.75 4.17 36.11
N ASN A 2 -12.10 4.15 37.42
CA ASN A 2 -13.29 3.40 37.90
C ASN A 2 -14.62 3.84 37.28
N GLN A 3 -14.90 5.14 37.19
CA GLN A 3 -16.13 5.64 36.54
C GLN A 3 -16.22 5.24 35.06
N LYS A 4 -15.10 5.31 34.32
CA LYS A 4 -15.02 4.89 32.91
C LYS A 4 -15.30 3.40 32.74
N LYS A 5 -14.74 2.55 33.62
CA LYS A 5 -15.00 1.10 33.66
C LYS A 5 -16.47 0.76 33.85
N GLU A 6 -17.12 1.42 34.83
CA GLU A 6 -18.56 1.20 35.08
C GLU A 6 -19.43 1.74 33.95
N ALA A 7 -19.08 2.90 33.39
CA ALA A 7 -19.78 3.46 32.23
C ALA A 7 -19.70 2.53 31.01
N LEU A 8 -18.53 1.97 30.72
CA LEU A 8 -18.36 1.00 29.62
C LEU A 8 -19.19 -0.25 29.87
N TYR A 9 -19.13 -0.83 31.08
CA TYR A 9 -19.95 -1.97 31.44
C TYR A 9 -21.45 -1.70 31.24
N ASN A 10 -21.96 -0.58 31.77
CA ASN A 10 -23.38 -0.22 31.67
C ASN A 10 -23.78 0.00 30.21
N TYR A 11 -22.98 0.73 29.44
CA TYR A 11 -23.23 0.95 28.02
C TYR A 11 -23.31 -0.36 27.23
N THR A 12 -22.35 -1.27 27.43
CA THR A 12 -22.35 -2.58 26.77
C THR A 12 -23.59 -3.39 27.16
N TYR A 13 -23.92 -3.43 28.45
CA TYR A 13 -25.07 -4.17 28.95
C TYR A 13 -26.40 -3.62 28.38
N GLU A 14 -26.64 -2.32 28.51
CA GLU A 14 -27.88 -1.67 28.07
C GLU A 14 -28.06 -1.78 26.54
N SER A 15 -26.96 -1.67 25.77
CA SER A 15 -26.99 -1.77 24.31
C SER A 15 -27.38 -3.16 23.83
N ILE A 16 -26.74 -4.21 24.39
CA ILE A 16 -27.07 -5.60 24.02
C ILE A 16 -28.51 -5.92 24.46
N GLN A 17 -28.92 -5.50 25.66
CA GLN A 17 -30.29 -5.71 26.12
C GLN A 17 -31.31 -5.05 25.18
N ARG A 18 -31.01 -3.85 24.67
CA ARG A 18 -31.86 -3.16 23.69
C ARG A 18 -31.96 -3.93 22.37
N LEU A 19 -30.84 -4.47 21.86
CA LEU A 19 -30.83 -5.29 20.64
C LEU A 19 -31.68 -6.56 20.81
N LEU A 20 -31.46 -7.31 21.90
CA LEU A 20 -32.23 -8.51 22.20
C LEU A 20 -33.73 -8.22 22.39
N SER A 21 -34.07 -7.11 23.05
CA SER A 21 -35.46 -6.67 23.23
C SER A 21 -36.13 -6.28 21.91
N ALA A 22 -35.35 -5.84 20.92
CA ALA A 22 -35.81 -5.58 19.56
C ALA A 22 -35.90 -6.85 18.69
N GLY A 23 -35.55 -8.03 19.23
CA GLY A 23 -35.61 -9.31 18.53
C GLY A 23 -34.37 -9.62 17.68
N VAL A 24 -33.25 -8.91 17.89
CA VAL A 24 -31.97 -9.21 17.22
C VAL A 24 -31.35 -10.46 17.86
N ASP A 25 -30.93 -11.42 17.04
CA ASP A 25 -30.15 -12.59 17.49
C ASP A 25 -28.67 -12.22 17.59
N VAL A 26 -28.21 -11.89 18.80
CA VAL A 26 -26.83 -11.47 19.05
C VAL A 26 -25.96 -12.69 19.34
N GLY A 27 -25.24 -13.20 18.34
CA GLY A 27 -24.33 -14.35 18.51
C GLY A 27 -22.92 -14.01 18.99
N MET A 28 -22.46 -12.77 18.77
CA MET A 28 -21.10 -12.34 19.10
C MET A 28 -21.07 -10.84 19.38
N VAL A 29 -20.18 -10.41 20.27
CA VAL A 29 -19.90 -9.00 20.59
C VAL A 29 -18.40 -8.75 20.52
N GLN A 30 -18.01 -7.72 19.79
CA GLN A 30 -16.64 -7.23 19.72
C GLN A 30 -16.43 -6.11 20.74
N ILE A 31 -15.47 -6.25 21.65
CA ILE A 31 -15.16 -5.22 22.65
C ILE A 31 -13.96 -4.39 22.16
N GLY A 32 -14.26 -3.27 21.51
CA GLY A 32 -13.28 -2.39 20.86
C GLY A 32 -13.06 -2.73 19.38
N ASN A 33 -12.51 -1.80 18.60
CA ASN A 33 -12.14 -2.00 17.20
C ASN A 33 -10.66 -1.67 17.01
N GLU A 34 -9.91 -2.57 16.34
CA GLU A 34 -8.48 -2.40 16.05
C GLU A 34 -7.68 -1.80 17.22
N THR A 35 -7.87 -2.36 18.42
CA THR A 35 -7.39 -1.80 19.69
C THR A 35 -5.89 -2.03 19.92
N ASN A 36 -5.08 -1.82 18.88
CA ASN A 36 -3.64 -2.00 18.92
C ASN A 36 -3.00 -1.08 19.98
N ASN A 37 -3.44 0.18 20.04
CA ASN A 37 -2.75 1.22 20.83
C ASN A 37 -3.63 1.88 21.89
N GLY A 38 -4.92 1.56 21.96
CA GLY A 38 -5.79 2.13 22.97
C GLY A 38 -7.24 1.66 22.92
N LEU A 39 -7.96 1.94 24.00
CA LEU A 39 -9.41 1.75 24.12
C LEU A 39 -10.00 2.84 25.02
N ALA A 40 -11.00 3.56 24.52
CA ALA A 40 -11.70 4.63 25.25
C ALA A 40 -10.75 5.66 25.92
N GLY A 41 -9.70 6.04 25.20
CA GLY A 41 -8.67 6.99 25.63
C GLY A 41 -7.64 6.44 26.62
N GLU A 42 -7.68 5.16 26.98
CA GLU A 42 -6.62 4.50 27.75
C GLU A 42 -5.64 3.81 26.80
N THR A 43 -4.34 3.95 27.04
CA THR A 43 -3.26 3.40 26.20
C THR A 43 -2.38 2.37 26.92
N SER A 44 -2.48 2.25 28.25
CA SER A 44 -1.75 1.22 28.98
C SER A 44 -2.48 -0.12 28.88
N TRP A 45 -1.72 -1.20 28.67
CA TRP A 45 -2.28 -2.54 28.52
C TRP A 45 -3.02 -3.02 29.77
N GLU A 46 -2.59 -2.61 30.97
CA GLU A 46 -3.31 -2.90 32.20
C GLU A 46 -4.69 -2.22 32.19
N ALA A 47 -4.75 -0.93 31.85
CA ALA A 47 -6.00 -0.17 31.82
C ALA A 47 -6.95 -0.71 30.73
N MET A 48 -6.44 -0.94 29.52
CA MET A 48 -7.19 -1.55 28.43
C MET A 48 -7.73 -2.93 28.83
N SER A 49 -6.93 -3.77 29.47
CA SER A 49 -7.35 -5.10 29.95
C SER A 49 -8.48 -5.02 30.97
N GLN A 50 -8.45 -4.04 31.87
CA GLN A 50 -9.57 -3.81 32.80
C GLN A 50 -10.85 -3.37 32.07
N LEU A 51 -10.74 -2.61 30.97
CA LEU A 51 -11.87 -2.21 30.14
C LEU A 51 -12.42 -3.38 29.31
N PHE A 52 -11.55 -4.19 28.69
CA PHE A 52 -11.94 -5.43 28.00
C PHE A 52 -12.72 -6.36 28.93
N ASN A 53 -12.20 -6.58 30.15
CA ASN A 53 -12.88 -7.40 31.15
C ASN A 53 -14.23 -6.83 31.59
N LYS A 54 -14.37 -5.50 31.65
CA LYS A 54 -15.66 -4.87 31.97
C LYS A 54 -16.69 -5.03 30.85
N GLY A 55 -16.27 -4.87 29.60
CA GLY A 55 -17.12 -5.16 28.44
C GLY A 55 -17.52 -6.63 28.39
N SER A 56 -16.55 -7.53 28.56
CA SER A 56 -16.77 -8.98 28.63
C SER A 56 -17.73 -9.37 29.75
N GLN A 57 -17.55 -8.81 30.96
CA GLN A 57 -18.43 -9.05 32.11
C GLN A 57 -19.90 -8.73 31.79
N ALA A 58 -20.17 -7.63 31.07
CA ALA A 58 -21.52 -7.27 30.65
C ALA A 58 -22.10 -8.31 29.67
N VAL A 59 -21.31 -8.75 28.68
CA VAL A 59 -21.70 -9.80 27.72
C VAL A 59 -22.01 -11.11 28.44
N ARG A 60 -21.13 -11.55 29.35
CA ARG A 60 -21.32 -12.79 30.13
C ARG A 60 -22.59 -12.75 30.97
N LYS A 61 -22.86 -11.61 31.62
CA LYS A 61 -24.07 -11.43 32.43
C LYS A 61 -25.33 -11.59 31.59
N ILE A 62 -25.40 -10.93 30.43
CA ILE A 62 -26.58 -11.02 29.55
C ILE A 62 -26.72 -12.42 28.96
N SER A 63 -25.61 -13.02 28.52
CA SER A 63 -25.59 -14.38 28.00
C SER A 63 -26.20 -15.37 29.01
N ALA A 64 -25.85 -15.24 30.30
CA ALA A 64 -26.42 -16.05 31.37
C ALA A 64 -27.90 -15.74 31.65
N GLU A 65 -28.30 -14.47 31.71
CA GLU A 65 -29.69 -14.07 31.98
C GLU A 65 -30.67 -14.48 30.88
N GLN A 66 -30.21 -14.49 29.64
CA GLN A 66 -31.00 -14.84 28.46
C GLN A 66 -30.86 -16.32 28.07
N ASN A 67 -30.00 -17.07 28.77
CA ASN A 67 -29.66 -18.45 28.46
C ASN A 67 -29.30 -18.65 26.96
N THR A 68 -28.53 -17.71 26.41
CA THR A 68 -28.04 -17.72 25.03
C THR A 68 -26.53 -17.55 25.04
N LEU A 69 -25.81 -18.27 24.18
CA LEU A 69 -24.36 -18.15 24.10
C LEU A 69 -23.99 -16.93 23.25
N ILE A 70 -23.39 -15.91 23.88
CA ILE A 70 -22.83 -14.75 23.19
C ILE A 70 -21.31 -14.79 23.33
N LYS A 71 -20.61 -14.89 22.19
CA LYS A 71 -19.14 -14.90 22.18
C LYS A 71 -18.55 -13.50 22.32
N VAL A 72 -17.43 -13.39 23.01
CA VAL A 72 -16.66 -12.15 23.18
C VAL A 72 -15.45 -12.18 22.26
N ALA A 73 -15.38 -11.22 21.33
CA ALA A 73 -14.24 -11.02 20.44
C ALA A 73 -13.44 -9.77 20.82
N LEU A 74 -12.11 -9.86 20.69
CA LEU A 74 -11.20 -8.71 20.74
C LEU A 74 -10.56 -8.54 19.37
N HIS A 75 -10.54 -7.30 18.87
CA HIS A 75 -10.14 -6.99 17.49
C HIS A 75 -8.85 -6.18 17.44
N PHE A 76 -7.90 -6.65 16.62
CA PHE A 76 -6.60 -6.05 16.34
C PHE A 76 -6.31 -6.05 14.84
N THR A 77 -5.27 -5.35 14.43
CA THR A 77 -4.84 -5.22 13.03
C THR A 77 -3.32 -5.24 12.90
N ASN A 78 -2.78 -5.17 11.69
CA ASN A 78 -1.36 -5.34 11.37
C ASN A 78 -0.77 -6.75 11.67
N PRO A 79 -1.36 -7.83 11.14
CA PRO A 79 -0.85 -9.20 11.33
C PRO A 79 0.54 -9.46 10.71
N GLU A 80 1.04 -8.59 9.84
CA GLU A 80 2.42 -8.61 9.34
C GLU A 80 3.46 -8.38 10.45
N LYS A 81 3.05 -7.76 11.56
CA LYS A 81 3.87 -7.56 12.75
C LYS A 81 3.73 -8.76 13.69
N VAL A 82 4.31 -9.90 13.31
CA VAL A 82 4.18 -11.18 14.04
C VAL A 82 4.50 -11.05 15.54
N ASP A 83 5.61 -10.40 15.89
CA ASP A 83 6.02 -10.20 17.28
C ASP A 83 5.03 -9.33 18.08
N TRP A 84 4.31 -8.44 17.39
CA TRP A 84 3.27 -7.65 18.00
C TRP A 84 2.07 -8.50 18.42
N TYR A 85 1.63 -9.44 17.58
CA TYR A 85 0.52 -10.34 17.91
C TYR A 85 0.88 -11.27 19.08
N HIS A 86 2.13 -11.76 19.12
CA HIS A 86 2.64 -12.48 20.29
C HIS A 86 2.61 -11.61 21.56
N SER A 87 3.04 -10.35 21.46
CA SER A 87 3.02 -9.41 22.59
C SER A 87 1.60 -9.15 23.10
N ILE A 88 0.64 -8.93 22.20
CA ILE A 88 -0.78 -8.74 22.53
C ILE A 88 -1.30 -9.95 23.32
N GLY A 89 -1.12 -11.15 22.79
CA GLY A 89 -1.61 -12.37 23.45
C GLY A 89 -0.99 -12.58 24.84
N GLN A 90 0.31 -12.28 24.98
CA GLN A 90 0.99 -12.34 26.28
C GLN A 90 0.37 -11.35 27.28
N LYS A 91 0.19 -10.10 26.88
CA LYS A 91 -0.40 -9.05 27.75
C LYS A 91 -1.82 -9.39 28.15
N LEU A 92 -2.66 -9.85 27.22
CA LEU A 92 -4.03 -10.27 27.52
C LEU A 92 -4.06 -11.44 28.51
N LYS A 93 -3.14 -12.41 28.36
CA LYS A 93 -3.02 -13.54 29.28
C LYS A 93 -2.55 -13.12 30.67
N GLU A 94 -1.50 -12.29 30.76
CA GLU A 94 -0.95 -11.80 32.03
C GLU A 94 -1.96 -10.97 32.82
N ASN A 95 -2.81 -10.21 32.12
CA ASN A 95 -3.87 -9.40 32.72
C ASN A 95 -5.19 -10.16 32.91
N ASN A 96 -5.22 -11.48 32.63
CA ASN A 96 -6.39 -12.35 32.79
C ASN A 96 -7.64 -11.79 32.08
N VAL A 97 -7.51 -11.44 30.80
CA VAL A 97 -8.64 -10.96 30.00
C VAL A 97 -9.54 -12.13 29.58
N ASP A 98 -10.84 -12.05 29.90
CA ASP A 98 -11.86 -13.02 29.48
C ASP A 98 -12.41 -12.68 28.09
N TYR A 99 -12.07 -13.52 27.11
CA TYR A 99 -12.58 -13.45 25.74
C TYR A 99 -12.52 -14.82 25.07
N ASP A 100 -13.30 -15.00 24.02
CA ASP A 100 -13.40 -16.27 23.27
C ASP A 100 -12.59 -16.22 21.97
N ILE A 101 -12.66 -15.09 21.25
CA ILE A 101 -12.18 -14.95 19.87
C ILE A 101 -11.12 -13.85 19.77
N PHE A 102 -9.97 -14.18 19.20
CA PHE A 102 -9.02 -13.20 18.71
C PHE A 102 -9.32 -12.89 17.24
N ALA A 103 -9.75 -11.66 16.97
CA ALA A 103 -10.09 -11.20 15.64
C ALA A 103 -8.97 -10.33 15.07
N SER A 104 -8.73 -10.46 13.77
CA SER A 104 -7.78 -9.64 13.02
C SER A 104 -8.48 -8.95 11.85
N SER A 105 -8.13 -7.71 11.56
CA SER A 105 -8.29 -7.14 10.22
C SER A 105 -7.26 -7.77 9.28
N TYR A 106 -7.60 -7.90 8.01
CA TYR A 106 -6.67 -8.28 6.96
C TYR A 106 -7.04 -7.60 5.63
N TYR A 107 -6.27 -6.57 5.29
CA TYR A 107 -6.31 -5.91 3.99
C TYR A 107 -5.03 -6.27 3.24
N PRO A 108 -5.10 -7.01 2.12
CA PRO A 108 -3.92 -7.56 1.45
C PRO A 108 -2.97 -6.49 0.91
N TYR A 109 -3.42 -5.23 0.85
CA TYR A 109 -2.61 -4.08 0.45
C TYR A 109 -1.42 -3.80 1.38
N TRP A 110 -1.61 -4.02 2.69
CA TRP A 110 -0.65 -3.60 3.72
C TRP A 110 -0.32 -4.71 4.73
N HIS A 111 -1.21 -5.69 4.93
CA HIS A 111 -1.14 -6.64 6.05
C HIS A 111 -0.31 -7.90 5.76
N GLY A 112 0.61 -7.83 4.80
CA GLY A 112 1.49 -8.92 4.42
C GLY A 112 0.81 -10.06 3.66
N THR A 113 1.54 -11.16 3.48
CA THR A 113 1.10 -12.28 2.64
C THR A 113 0.02 -13.13 3.32
N ILE A 114 -0.69 -13.91 2.51
CA ILE A 114 -1.73 -14.83 3.02
C ILE A 114 -1.12 -15.96 3.87
N GLU A 115 0.10 -16.38 3.56
CA GLU A 115 0.84 -17.37 4.35
C GLU A 115 1.19 -16.83 5.74
N ASN A 116 1.60 -15.56 5.82
CA ASN A 116 1.84 -14.89 7.11
C ASN A 116 0.56 -14.86 7.94
N LEU A 117 -0.56 -14.45 7.33
CA LEU A 117 -1.86 -14.41 8.02
C LEU A 117 -2.24 -15.78 8.60
N GLN A 118 -2.18 -16.83 7.79
CA GLN A 118 -2.47 -18.19 8.25
C GLN A 118 -1.55 -18.59 9.41
N SER A 119 -0.26 -18.30 9.30
CA SER A 119 0.74 -18.63 10.32
C SER A 119 0.45 -17.92 11.65
N VAL A 120 0.22 -16.61 11.64
CA VAL A 120 0.01 -15.82 12.87
C VAL A 120 -1.29 -16.22 13.57
N LEU A 121 -2.36 -16.49 12.82
CA LEU A 121 -3.62 -16.96 13.39
C LEU A 121 -3.49 -18.38 13.98
N THR A 122 -2.74 -19.26 13.30
CA THR A 122 -2.49 -20.63 13.80
C THR A 122 -1.66 -20.62 15.08
N ASP A 123 -0.60 -19.80 15.14
CA ASP A 123 0.20 -19.67 16.36
C ASP A 123 -0.65 -19.14 17.51
N TYR A 124 -1.41 -18.06 17.28
CA TYR A 124 -2.24 -17.45 18.31
C TYR A 124 -3.28 -18.43 18.86
N ALA A 125 -4.01 -19.11 17.97
CA ALA A 125 -5.01 -20.12 18.34
C ALA A 125 -4.39 -21.23 19.19
N THR A 126 -3.22 -21.74 18.80
CA THR A 126 -2.52 -22.83 19.50
C THR A 126 -1.96 -22.39 20.85
N ARG A 127 -1.36 -21.20 20.92
CA ARG A 127 -0.64 -20.71 22.10
C ARG A 127 -1.56 -20.27 23.23
N TYR A 128 -2.72 -19.71 22.88
CA TYR A 128 -3.66 -19.13 23.85
C TYR A 128 -4.98 -19.91 23.95
N ASP A 129 -5.15 -21.00 23.18
CA ASP A 129 -6.36 -21.81 23.09
C ASP A 129 -7.62 -20.97 22.78
N LYS A 130 -7.47 -20.03 21.84
CA LYS A 130 -8.53 -19.14 21.40
C LYS A 130 -9.03 -19.50 20.01
N GLU A 131 -10.29 -19.18 19.77
CA GLU A 131 -10.81 -19.14 18.41
C GLU A 131 -10.27 -17.90 17.70
N VAL A 132 -10.16 -17.97 16.38
CA VAL A 132 -9.66 -16.87 15.56
C VAL A 132 -10.57 -16.61 14.37
N MET A 133 -10.65 -15.36 13.94
CA MET A 133 -11.41 -14.96 12.76
C MET A 133 -10.81 -13.71 12.11
N ILE A 134 -11.25 -13.43 10.88
CA ILE A 134 -11.04 -12.13 10.25
C ILE A 134 -12.29 -11.28 10.46
N ALA A 135 -12.16 -10.18 11.18
CA ALA A 135 -13.27 -9.24 11.43
C ALA A 135 -13.45 -8.24 10.29
N GLU A 136 -12.38 -7.92 9.55
CA GLU A 136 -12.45 -7.01 8.42
C GLU A 136 -11.53 -7.47 7.29
N THR A 137 -12.05 -7.47 6.07
CA THR A 137 -11.29 -7.61 4.84
C THR A 137 -12.08 -7.02 3.68
N SER A 138 -11.39 -6.52 2.65
CA SER A 138 -12.01 -6.05 1.41
C SER A 138 -11.01 -6.18 0.25
N TYR A 139 -11.50 -5.97 -0.96
CA TYR A 139 -10.62 -5.86 -2.13
C TYR A 139 -11.26 -5.03 -3.25
N ALA A 140 -10.47 -4.23 -3.94
CA ALA A 140 -10.91 -3.37 -5.03
C ALA A 140 -11.25 -4.19 -6.27
N TYR A 141 -12.45 -3.97 -6.82
CA TYR A 141 -12.87 -4.57 -8.09
C TYR A 141 -12.59 -3.67 -9.30
N THR A 142 -12.29 -2.40 -9.06
CA THR A 142 -12.00 -1.36 -10.07
C THR A 142 -11.12 -0.26 -9.45
N PHE A 143 -10.39 0.49 -10.28
CA PHE A 143 -9.75 1.75 -9.87
C PHE A 143 -10.66 2.97 -10.10
N ALA A 144 -11.80 2.80 -10.76
CA ALA A 144 -12.74 3.88 -10.98
C ALA A 144 -13.26 4.43 -9.65
N GLU A 145 -13.38 5.75 -9.59
CA GLU A 145 -13.98 6.50 -8.49
C GLU A 145 -15.48 6.72 -8.81
N GLY A 146 -16.35 6.43 -7.82
CA GLY A 146 -17.80 6.36 -8.03
C GLY A 146 -18.63 7.57 -7.57
N ASP A 147 -18.13 8.45 -6.69
CA ASP A 147 -18.91 9.46 -5.95
C ASP A 147 -18.34 10.90 -5.85
N GLY A 148 -17.15 11.17 -6.36
CA GLY A 148 -16.43 12.45 -6.34
C GLY A 148 -15.44 12.61 -5.16
N HIS A 149 -15.32 11.62 -4.29
CA HIS A 149 -14.36 11.53 -3.20
C HIS A 149 -13.29 10.48 -3.51
N GLY A 150 -12.04 10.73 -3.11
CA GLY A 150 -10.93 9.83 -3.43
C GLY A 150 -11.03 8.52 -2.67
N ASN A 151 -10.95 7.39 -3.38
CA ASN A 151 -10.91 6.07 -2.75
C ASN A 151 -9.58 5.81 -2.03
N THR A 152 -9.57 4.92 -1.03
CA THR A 152 -8.38 4.47 -0.32
C THR A 152 -7.41 3.74 -1.23
N ILE A 153 -7.93 3.00 -2.22
CA ILE A 153 -7.14 2.25 -3.20
C ILE A 153 -7.35 2.90 -4.57
N GLN A 154 -6.26 3.41 -5.15
CA GLN A 154 -6.25 4.17 -6.40
C GLN A 154 -5.22 3.60 -7.38
N GLU A 155 -5.35 3.97 -8.65
CA GLU A 155 -4.36 3.57 -9.65
C GLU A 155 -3.01 4.26 -9.37
N ASN A 156 -1.93 3.49 -9.38
CA ASN A 156 -0.56 3.93 -9.07
C ASN A 156 -0.35 4.41 -7.61
N ASP A 157 -1.14 3.93 -6.66
CA ASP A 157 -0.78 4.05 -5.25
C ASP A 157 0.33 3.04 -4.87
N ASP A 158 0.95 3.23 -3.70
CA ASP A 158 2.02 2.37 -3.19
C ASP A 158 1.49 1.04 -2.59
N SER A 159 0.23 0.69 -2.84
CA SER A 159 -0.38 -0.52 -2.27
C SER A 159 0.18 -1.79 -2.92
N THR A 160 0.38 -2.83 -2.11
CA THR A 160 0.76 -4.12 -2.67
C THR A 160 -0.45 -4.82 -3.29
N LEU A 161 -0.41 -5.05 -4.61
CA LEU A 161 -1.49 -5.71 -5.34
C LEU A 161 -1.13 -7.16 -5.68
N TYR A 162 -1.40 -8.08 -4.75
CA TYR A 162 -1.22 -9.52 -4.96
C TYR A 162 -2.19 -10.13 -5.97
N TYR A 163 -3.30 -9.43 -6.26
CA TYR A 163 -4.34 -9.87 -7.18
C TYR A 163 -4.64 -8.74 -8.19
N PRO A 164 -5.16 -9.03 -9.39
CA PRO A 164 -5.53 -7.98 -10.32
C PRO A 164 -6.78 -7.24 -9.83
N VAL A 165 -6.77 -5.90 -9.82
CA VAL A 165 -7.95 -5.07 -9.52
C VAL A 165 -9.03 -5.32 -10.58
N SER A 166 -10.00 -6.15 -10.20
CA SER A 166 -11.05 -6.69 -11.07
C SER A 166 -12.08 -7.42 -10.22
N VAL A 167 -13.30 -7.63 -10.74
CA VAL A 167 -14.33 -8.46 -10.08
C VAL A 167 -13.82 -9.86 -9.73
N GLN A 168 -13.01 -10.47 -10.60
CA GLN A 168 -12.46 -11.79 -10.35
C GLN A 168 -11.31 -11.77 -9.32
N GLY A 169 -10.43 -10.77 -9.38
CA GLY A 169 -9.38 -10.60 -8.38
C GLY A 169 -9.94 -10.35 -6.99
N GLN A 170 -11.00 -9.55 -6.88
CA GLN A 170 -11.77 -9.37 -5.64
C GLN A 170 -12.30 -10.70 -5.10
N ALA A 171 -12.93 -11.52 -5.94
CA ALA A 171 -13.43 -12.83 -5.52
C ALA A 171 -12.29 -13.77 -5.07
N THR A 172 -11.15 -13.75 -5.77
CA THR A 172 -9.97 -14.55 -5.42
C THR A 172 -9.36 -14.09 -4.10
N ALA A 173 -9.15 -12.79 -3.90
CA ALA A 173 -8.62 -12.22 -2.66
C ALA A 173 -9.45 -12.66 -1.45
N VAL A 174 -10.79 -12.49 -1.52
CA VAL A 174 -11.71 -12.93 -0.45
C VAL A 174 -11.60 -14.43 -0.21
N ARG A 175 -11.59 -15.24 -1.29
CA ARG A 175 -11.46 -16.70 -1.19
C ARG A 175 -10.19 -17.12 -0.45
N GLU A 176 -9.06 -16.48 -0.74
CA GLU A 176 -7.79 -16.80 -0.10
C GLU A 176 -7.82 -16.48 1.41
N VAL A 177 -8.49 -15.41 1.83
CA VAL A 177 -8.69 -15.10 3.26
C VAL A 177 -9.53 -16.18 3.94
N PHE A 178 -10.64 -16.60 3.32
CA PHE A 178 -11.42 -17.74 3.83
C PHE A 178 -10.58 -19.02 3.91
N GLN A 179 -9.73 -19.26 2.91
CA GLN A 179 -8.86 -20.43 2.88
C GLN A 179 -7.82 -20.38 4.01
N ALA A 180 -7.22 -19.22 4.28
CA ALA A 180 -6.26 -19.03 5.35
C ALA A 180 -6.88 -19.33 6.73
N VAL A 181 -8.09 -18.80 7.00
CA VAL A 181 -8.81 -19.09 8.25
C VAL A 181 -9.21 -20.56 8.33
N GLN A 182 -9.71 -21.16 7.24
CA GLN A 182 -10.05 -22.58 7.19
C GLN A 182 -8.84 -23.48 7.49
N ASN A 183 -7.64 -23.07 7.08
CA ASN A 183 -6.40 -23.81 7.30
C ASN A 183 -5.91 -23.75 8.75
N VAL A 184 -6.43 -22.83 9.59
CA VAL A 184 -6.20 -22.85 11.04
C VAL A 184 -6.85 -24.10 11.69
N GLY A 185 -7.86 -24.69 11.04
CA GLY A 185 -8.58 -25.85 11.55
C GLY A 185 -9.82 -25.46 12.35
N THR A 186 -10.17 -26.23 13.38
CA THR A 186 -11.45 -26.07 14.12
C THR A 186 -11.57 -24.76 14.90
N LYS A 187 -10.44 -24.08 15.15
CA LYS A 187 -10.40 -22.78 15.83
C LYS A 187 -10.57 -21.59 14.87
N GLY A 188 -10.42 -21.78 13.55
CA GLY A 188 -10.69 -20.75 12.55
C GLY A 188 -12.18 -20.67 12.25
N LEU A 189 -12.86 -19.60 12.69
CA LEU A 189 -14.32 -19.51 12.64
C LEU A 189 -14.87 -19.01 11.30
N GLY A 190 -14.21 -18.02 10.70
CA GLY A 190 -14.70 -17.39 9.48
C GLY A 190 -14.12 -16.00 9.23
N VAL A 191 -14.76 -15.30 8.30
CA VAL A 191 -14.32 -14.02 7.75
C VAL A 191 -15.54 -13.11 7.58
N PHE A 192 -15.40 -11.85 7.97
CA PHE A 192 -16.33 -10.77 7.67
C PHE A 192 -15.75 -9.89 6.57
N TYR A 193 -16.56 -9.61 5.54
CA TYR A 193 -16.22 -8.63 4.51
C TYR A 193 -16.66 -7.25 5.00
N TRP A 194 -15.74 -6.30 5.03
CA TRP A 194 -16.02 -4.95 5.51
C TRP A 194 -16.65 -4.10 4.40
N GLU A 195 -17.80 -3.49 4.72
CA GLU A 195 -18.52 -2.55 3.86
C GLU A 195 -18.74 -2.98 2.39
N PRO A 196 -19.40 -4.14 2.14
CA PRO A 196 -19.60 -4.65 0.78
C PRO A 196 -20.59 -3.81 -0.05
N ALA A 197 -21.20 -2.77 0.51
CA ALA A 197 -22.29 -2.02 -0.14
C ALA A 197 -22.23 -0.50 0.13
N TRP A 198 -21.07 0.04 0.52
CA TRP A 198 -20.88 1.49 0.67
C TRP A 198 -20.67 2.16 -0.70
N ILE A 199 -21.70 2.06 -1.54
CA ILE A 199 -21.73 2.56 -2.91
C ILE A 199 -22.03 4.07 -2.95
N PRO A 200 -21.79 4.73 -4.11
CA PRO A 200 -22.02 6.16 -4.28
C PRO A 200 -23.46 6.60 -4.06
N VAL A 201 -23.64 7.81 -3.49
CA VAL A 201 -24.95 8.49 -3.42
C VAL A 201 -25.34 9.23 -4.70
N GLY A 202 -24.40 9.33 -5.64
CA GLY A 202 -24.52 9.99 -6.94
C GLY A 202 -23.19 9.90 -7.70
N ILE A 203 -23.19 10.27 -8.98
CA ILE A 203 -22.02 10.12 -9.87
C ILE A 203 -20.93 11.17 -9.57
N PRO A 204 -19.66 10.93 -9.96
CA PRO A 204 -18.54 11.78 -9.56
C PRO A 204 -18.64 13.25 -10.00
N ASN A 205 -19.19 13.50 -11.19
CA ASN A 205 -19.37 14.86 -11.72
C ASN A 205 -20.47 15.67 -10.99
N GLN A 206 -21.17 15.06 -10.03
CA GLN A 206 -22.16 15.71 -9.16
C GLN A 206 -21.65 15.89 -7.72
N LYS A 207 -20.32 15.97 -7.52
CA LYS A 207 -19.68 16.09 -6.21
C LYS A 207 -20.36 17.08 -5.26
N THR A 208 -20.75 18.28 -5.71
CA THR A 208 -21.43 19.26 -4.84
C THR A 208 -22.76 18.75 -4.30
N ALA A 209 -23.56 18.08 -5.14
CA ALA A 209 -24.83 17.47 -4.71
C ALA A 209 -24.61 16.23 -3.84
N ASN A 210 -23.51 15.48 -4.08
CA ASN A 210 -23.13 14.36 -3.24
C ASN A 210 -22.68 14.84 -1.85
N GLN A 211 -21.91 15.93 -1.78
CA GLN A 211 -21.48 16.57 -0.54
C GLN A 211 -22.66 17.03 0.32
N GLU A 212 -23.72 17.59 -0.27
CA GLU A 212 -24.94 17.93 0.47
C GLU A 212 -25.56 16.69 1.15
N LYS A 213 -25.56 15.53 0.47
CA LYS A 213 -26.06 14.28 1.05
C LYS A 213 -25.13 13.73 2.12
N TRP A 214 -23.81 13.75 1.90
CA TRP A 214 -22.82 13.30 2.89
C TRP A 214 -22.94 14.08 4.19
N GLU A 215 -23.03 15.42 4.11
CA GLU A 215 -23.20 16.29 5.27
C GLU A 215 -24.56 16.11 5.95
N THR A 216 -25.65 15.97 5.17
CA THR A 216 -27.01 15.90 5.74
C THR A 216 -27.29 14.55 6.40
N TYR A 217 -26.85 13.45 5.77
CA TYR A 217 -27.23 12.10 6.17
C TYR A 217 -26.10 11.29 6.79
N GLY A 218 -24.87 11.82 6.82
CA GLY A 218 -23.69 11.07 7.27
C GLY A 218 -23.43 9.83 6.41
N SER A 219 -23.74 9.90 5.12
CA SER A 219 -23.65 8.76 4.20
C SER A 219 -22.28 8.61 3.53
N GLY A 220 -21.34 9.52 3.81
CA GLY A 220 -19.93 9.41 3.46
C GLY A 220 -19.10 9.07 4.70
N TRP A 221 -17.79 8.90 4.55
CA TRP A 221 -16.93 8.38 5.62
C TRP A 221 -16.89 9.29 6.85
N ALA A 222 -17.00 10.60 6.63
CA ALA A 222 -17.14 11.60 7.68
C ALA A 222 -17.88 12.84 7.14
N SER A 223 -18.51 13.58 8.06
CA SER A 223 -19.07 14.92 7.79
C SER A 223 -18.21 15.99 8.46
N SER A 224 -18.33 17.24 8.02
CA SER A 224 -17.64 18.38 8.62
C SER A 224 -17.88 18.51 10.14
N PHE A 225 -19.04 18.06 10.63
CA PHE A 225 -19.40 18.07 12.05
C PHE A 225 -18.50 17.18 12.92
N ALA A 226 -17.81 16.19 12.34
CA ALA A 226 -16.87 15.34 13.08
C ALA A 226 -15.59 16.09 13.51
N GLY A 227 -15.32 17.28 12.94
CA GLY A 227 -14.09 18.03 13.20
C GLY A 227 -13.91 18.50 14.65
N GLU A 228 -14.98 18.58 15.45
CA GLU A 228 -14.85 18.88 16.89
C GLU A 228 -14.27 17.71 17.70
N TYR A 229 -14.46 16.48 17.22
CA TYR A 229 -14.03 15.26 17.89
C TYR A 229 -12.69 14.75 17.34
N ASP A 230 -12.53 14.84 16.02
CA ASP A 230 -11.31 14.47 15.31
C ASP A 230 -10.93 15.58 14.31
N SER A 231 -10.25 16.60 14.82
CA SER A 231 -9.78 17.73 14.02
C SER A 231 -8.58 17.39 13.13
N ALA A 232 -7.88 16.31 13.44
CA ALA A 232 -6.61 15.97 12.79
C ALA A 232 -6.84 15.28 11.44
N ASP A 233 -7.85 14.42 11.37
CA ASP A 233 -8.18 13.63 10.19
C ASP A 233 -9.57 13.98 9.63
N ALA A 234 -10.67 13.54 10.27
CA ALA A 234 -12.03 13.80 9.79
C ALA A 234 -12.33 15.29 9.58
N GLY A 235 -11.85 16.17 10.47
CA GLY A 235 -12.03 17.62 10.35
C GLY A 235 -11.36 18.26 9.12
N LYS A 236 -10.42 17.56 8.48
CA LYS A 236 -9.72 18.02 7.27
C LYS A 236 -10.15 17.27 6.02
N TRP A 237 -10.44 15.98 6.15
CA TRP A 237 -10.60 15.07 5.01
C TRP A 237 -12.03 14.54 4.83
N TYR A 238 -13.01 15.02 5.60
CA TYR A 238 -14.42 14.62 5.47
C TYR A 238 -14.94 14.63 4.02
N GLY A 239 -15.88 13.74 3.72
CA GLY A 239 -16.36 13.56 2.36
C GLY A 239 -17.17 12.29 2.15
N GLY A 240 -17.07 11.73 0.94
CA GLY A 240 -17.87 10.60 0.46
C GLY A 240 -17.39 9.23 0.92
N SER A 241 -17.79 8.18 0.20
CA SER A 241 -17.21 6.86 0.40
C SER A 241 -15.74 6.89 -0.03
N ALA A 242 -14.88 6.21 0.72
CA ALA A 242 -13.49 5.98 0.33
C ALA A 242 -13.27 4.56 -0.21
N ILE A 243 -14.33 3.77 -0.37
CA ILE A 243 -14.26 2.34 -0.68
C ILE A 243 -15.37 1.87 -1.62
N ASP A 244 -16.01 2.79 -2.36
CA ASP A 244 -17.06 2.40 -3.31
C ASP A 244 -16.54 1.41 -4.37
N ASN A 245 -15.27 1.51 -4.70
CA ASN A 245 -14.57 0.61 -5.61
C ASN A 245 -14.21 -0.76 -5.00
N GLN A 246 -14.51 -0.97 -3.71
CA GLN A 246 -14.35 -2.24 -3.01
C GLN A 246 -15.69 -2.89 -2.67
N ALA A 247 -16.83 -2.31 -3.06
CA ALA A 247 -18.12 -2.95 -2.87
C ALA A 247 -18.24 -4.31 -3.61
N LEU A 248 -19.16 -5.16 -3.15
CA LEU A 248 -19.64 -6.35 -3.88
C LEU A 248 -20.84 -6.01 -4.80
N PHE A 249 -21.12 -4.72 -4.96
CA PHE A 249 -22.14 -4.15 -5.84
C PHE A 249 -21.48 -3.11 -6.76
N ASP A 250 -22.02 -2.95 -7.96
CA ASP A 250 -21.64 -1.84 -8.83
C ASP A 250 -22.16 -0.50 -8.27
N PHE A 251 -21.71 0.62 -8.87
CA PHE A 251 -22.07 1.97 -8.41
C PHE A 251 -23.58 2.29 -8.45
N VAL A 252 -24.41 1.46 -9.08
CA VAL A 252 -25.87 1.64 -9.13
C VAL A 252 -26.61 0.60 -8.28
N GLY A 253 -25.89 -0.17 -7.46
CA GLY A 253 -26.46 -1.11 -6.49
C GLY A 253 -26.86 -2.46 -7.08
N LYS A 254 -26.31 -2.87 -8.23
CA LYS A 254 -26.47 -4.24 -8.72
C LYS A 254 -25.34 -5.12 -8.20
N PRO A 255 -25.64 -6.35 -7.74
CA PRO A 255 -24.60 -7.23 -7.22
C PRO A 255 -23.61 -7.62 -8.32
N LEU A 256 -22.32 -7.52 -8.00
CA LEU A 256 -21.24 -8.01 -8.84
C LEU A 256 -21.19 -9.54 -8.83
N ALA A 257 -20.54 -10.14 -9.83
CA ALA A 257 -20.37 -11.59 -9.87
C ALA A 257 -19.59 -12.12 -8.64
N SER A 258 -18.68 -11.30 -8.08
CA SER A 258 -17.92 -11.57 -6.86
C SER A 258 -18.80 -11.75 -5.63
N ALA A 259 -20.00 -11.18 -5.57
CA ALA A 259 -20.94 -11.38 -4.46
C ALA A 259 -21.33 -12.86 -4.26
N ASN A 260 -21.24 -13.69 -5.31
CA ASN A 260 -21.49 -15.13 -5.21
C ASN A 260 -20.38 -15.89 -4.46
N ILE A 261 -19.29 -15.22 -4.06
CA ILE A 261 -18.15 -15.90 -3.43
C ILE A 261 -18.55 -16.69 -2.18
N PHE A 262 -19.47 -16.17 -1.36
CA PHE A 262 -19.94 -16.84 -0.15
C PHE A 262 -20.70 -18.16 -0.43
N GLN A 263 -21.20 -18.34 -1.64
CA GLN A 263 -21.72 -19.62 -2.11
C GLN A 263 -20.60 -20.49 -2.69
N TYR A 264 -19.74 -19.91 -3.52
CA TYR A 264 -18.70 -20.66 -4.24
C TYR A 264 -17.56 -21.16 -3.36
N ILE A 265 -17.28 -20.55 -2.21
CA ILE A 265 -16.34 -21.12 -1.23
C ILE A 265 -16.81 -22.49 -0.71
N LYS A 266 -18.11 -22.80 -0.79
CA LYS A 266 -18.67 -24.08 -0.35
C LYS A 266 -18.67 -25.14 -1.46
N THR A 267 -18.87 -24.74 -2.71
CA THR A 267 -19.13 -25.67 -3.83
C THR A 267 -18.07 -25.65 -4.93
N GLY A 268 -17.29 -24.58 -4.99
CA GLY A 268 -16.52 -24.19 -6.17
C GLY A 268 -17.40 -23.60 -7.27
N SER A 269 -16.75 -23.03 -8.27
CA SER A 269 -17.38 -22.53 -9.49
C SER A 269 -16.69 -23.10 -10.72
N ILE A 270 -17.47 -23.39 -11.76
CA ILE A 270 -16.97 -23.75 -13.09
C ILE A 270 -17.30 -22.56 -13.99
N ALA A 271 -16.25 -21.90 -14.50
CA ALA A 271 -16.37 -20.80 -15.43
C ALA A 271 -15.56 -21.11 -16.69
N GLU A 272 -15.95 -20.50 -17.81
CA GLU A 272 -15.09 -20.44 -18.99
C GLU A 272 -13.83 -19.64 -18.66
N LYS A 273 -12.67 -20.11 -19.14
CA LYS A 273 -11.40 -19.41 -18.95
C LYS A 273 -11.39 -18.12 -19.77
N LYS A 274 -11.23 -16.98 -19.13
CA LYS A 274 -11.25 -15.64 -19.73
C LYS A 274 -10.06 -14.82 -19.26
N VAL A 275 -9.57 -13.94 -20.13
CA VAL A 275 -8.54 -12.96 -19.79
C VAL A 275 -9.13 -11.96 -18.79
N VAL A 276 -8.42 -11.74 -17.69
CA VAL A 276 -8.76 -10.77 -16.65
C VAL A 276 -7.91 -9.52 -16.80
N SER A 277 -6.62 -9.69 -17.03
CA SER A 277 -5.69 -8.57 -17.24
C SER A 277 -4.51 -8.99 -18.11
N VAL A 278 -3.83 -7.99 -18.65
CA VAL A 278 -2.55 -8.13 -19.37
C VAL A 278 -1.56 -7.27 -18.62
N SER A 279 -0.41 -7.83 -18.26
CA SER A 279 0.63 -7.08 -17.54
C SER A 279 1.12 -5.91 -18.41
N GLU A 280 1.19 -4.72 -17.83
CA GLU A 280 1.69 -3.53 -18.51
C GLU A 280 3.21 -3.61 -18.69
N VAL A 281 3.71 -3.05 -19.79
CA VAL A 281 5.14 -2.94 -20.08
C VAL A 281 5.57 -1.49 -19.88
N LYS A 282 6.54 -1.20 -19.02
CA LYS A 282 7.00 0.18 -18.73
C LYS A 282 8.50 0.35 -19.02
N PRO A 283 8.93 0.37 -20.29
CA PRO A 283 10.34 0.54 -20.60
C PRO A 283 10.76 2.01 -20.43
N THR A 284 11.91 2.21 -19.80
CA THR A 284 12.50 3.53 -19.61
C THR A 284 13.86 3.57 -20.32
N ILE A 285 14.05 4.55 -21.20
CA ILE A 285 15.30 4.75 -21.96
C ILE A 285 15.75 6.21 -21.91
N GLU A 286 17.02 6.47 -22.17
CA GLU A 286 17.51 7.84 -22.40
C GLU A 286 17.40 8.25 -23.87
N VAL A 287 17.33 9.56 -24.11
CA VAL A 287 17.40 10.16 -25.45
C VAL A 287 18.56 9.56 -26.27
N GLY A 288 18.24 9.10 -27.48
CA GLY A 288 19.18 8.49 -28.42
C GLY A 288 19.48 7.01 -28.19
N SER A 289 18.95 6.40 -27.12
CA SER A 289 19.08 4.96 -26.87
C SER A 289 18.12 4.14 -27.73
N ALA A 290 18.49 2.91 -28.04
CA ALA A 290 17.63 2.00 -28.78
C ALA A 290 16.47 1.50 -27.88
N LEU A 291 15.23 1.72 -28.32
CA LEU A 291 14.05 1.13 -27.69
C LEU A 291 13.92 -0.35 -28.08
N SER A 292 13.77 -1.22 -27.10
CA SER A 292 13.39 -2.61 -27.29
C SER A 292 12.15 -2.92 -26.47
N LEU A 293 11.10 -3.42 -27.14
CA LEU A 293 9.89 -3.90 -26.49
C LEU A 293 9.88 -5.44 -26.49
N PRO A 294 9.30 -6.08 -25.47
CA PRO A 294 9.28 -7.54 -25.38
C PRO A 294 8.43 -8.15 -26.51
N GLU A 295 8.81 -9.35 -26.97
CA GLU A 295 8.05 -10.10 -27.98
C GLU A 295 6.84 -10.85 -27.39
N THR A 296 6.79 -10.96 -26.07
CA THR A 296 5.69 -11.59 -25.31
C THR A 296 5.22 -10.68 -24.19
N VAL A 297 3.95 -10.84 -23.79
CA VAL A 297 3.37 -10.24 -22.59
C VAL A 297 2.72 -11.30 -21.74
N GLN A 298 2.66 -11.07 -20.43
CA GLN A 298 1.96 -11.96 -19.51
C GLN A 298 0.46 -11.65 -19.53
N VAL A 299 -0.34 -12.67 -19.87
CA VAL A 299 -1.80 -12.63 -19.86
C VAL A 299 -2.29 -13.40 -18.64
N ASN A 300 -3.12 -12.75 -17.82
CA ASN A 300 -3.66 -13.32 -16.58
C ASN A 300 -5.12 -13.71 -16.76
N PHE A 301 -5.50 -14.86 -16.21
CA PHE A 301 -6.82 -15.45 -16.40
C PHE A 301 -7.64 -15.52 -15.10
N ASN A 302 -8.94 -15.75 -15.27
CA ASN A 302 -9.90 -15.84 -14.17
C ASN A 302 -9.80 -17.10 -13.29
N ASP A 303 -8.89 -18.01 -13.60
CA ASP A 303 -8.56 -19.19 -12.79
C ASP A 303 -7.22 -19.02 -12.03
N ASN A 304 -6.72 -17.79 -11.94
CA ASN A 304 -5.44 -17.41 -11.35
C ASN A 304 -4.21 -18.01 -12.06
N SER A 305 -4.38 -18.60 -13.24
CA SER A 305 -3.25 -18.94 -14.10
C SER A 305 -2.83 -17.73 -14.93
N SER A 306 -1.58 -17.75 -15.38
CA SER A 306 -1.03 -16.80 -16.34
C SER A 306 -0.31 -17.53 -17.46
N GLN A 307 -0.13 -16.85 -18.58
CA GLN A 307 0.58 -17.36 -19.75
C GLN A 307 1.34 -16.23 -20.44
N GLU A 308 2.56 -16.50 -20.88
CA GLU A 308 3.24 -15.62 -21.84
C GLU A 308 2.68 -15.81 -23.24
N VAL A 309 2.27 -14.72 -23.87
CA VAL A 309 1.64 -14.73 -25.19
C VAL A 309 2.35 -13.73 -26.08
N SER A 310 2.60 -14.11 -27.33
CA SER A 310 3.22 -13.23 -28.32
C SER A 310 2.42 -11.95 -28.54
N VAL A 311 3.12 -10.82 -28.57
CA VAL A 311 2.57 -9.50 -28.83
C VAL A 311 3.18 -8.93 -30.11
N VAL A 312 2.35 -8.27 -30.90
CA VAL A 312 2.79 -7.48 -32.06
C VAL A 312 2.47 -6.02 -31.79
N TRP A 313 3.51 -5.24 -31.51
CA TRP A 313 3.40 -3.81 -31.23
C TRP A 313 2.97 -3.03 -32.48
N ASN A 314 2.11 -2.04 -32.27
CA ASN A 314 1.60 -1.17 -33.32
C ASN A 314 2.75 -0.35 -33.92
N LYS A 315 2.90 -0.44 -35.25
CA LYS A 315 3.99 0.22 -35.97
C LYS A 315 3.84 1.73 -36.05
N ASP A 316 2.61 2.24 -36.12
CA ASP A 316 2.34 3.66 -36.17
C ASP A 316 2.63 4.31 -34.81
N ASP A 317 2.22 3.66 -33.72
CA ASP A 317 2.55 4.09 -32.36
C ASP A 317 4.08 4.12 -32.15
N LEU A 318 4.79 3.08 -32.60
CA LEU A 318 6.25 3.03 -32.56
C LEU A 318 6.91 4.13 -33.41
N ALA A 319 6.35 4.43 -34.58
CA ALA A 319 6.86 5.49 -35.46
C ALA A 319 6.65 6.90 -34.88
N ASN A 320 5.66 7.06 -33.99
CA ASN A 320 5.39 8.33 -33.29
C ASN A 320 6.33 8.57 -32.11
N ILE A 321 7.13 7.58 -31.69
CA ILE A 321 8.10 7.77 -30.62
C ILE A 321 9.26 8.61 -31.13
N ASN A 322 9.38 9.83 -30.61
CA ASN A 322 10.60 10.62 -30.80
C ASN A 322 11.64 10.22 -29.75
N ALA A 323 12.52 9.28 -30.12
CA ALA A 323 13.62 8.86 -29.24
C ALA A 323 14.68 9.92 -28.98
N ASN A 324 14.58 11.10 -29.62
CA ASN A 324 15.53 12.19 -29.45
C ASN A 324 15.06 13.27 -28.46
N GLU A 325 13.83 13.19 -27.96
CA GLU A 325 13.26 14.16 -27.04
C GLU A 325 12.66 13.47 -25.80
N PRO A 326 12.83 14.05 -24.61
CA PRO A 326 12.19 13.53 -23.41
C PRO A 326 10.67 13.53 -23.56
N GLY A 327 10.01 12.47 -23.09
CA GLY A 327 8.56 12.35 -23.16
C GLY A 327 8.07 10.94 -22.85
N THR A 328 6.75 10.80 -22.71
CA THR A 328 6.09 9.53 -22.48
C THR A 328 5.21 9.19 -23.66
N TYR A 329 5.32 7.96 -24.15
CA TYR A 329 4.60 7.45 -25.31
C TYR A 329 3.86 6.17 -24.95
N VAL A 330 2.64 6.03 -25.47
CA VAL A 330 1.83 4.82 -25.29
C VAL A 330 1.83 4.03 -26.59
N VAL A 331 2.27 2.78 -26.53
CA VAL A 331 2.28 1.85 -27.66
C VAL A 331 1.29 0.73 -27.39
N LYS A 332 0.32 0.55 -28.29
CA LYS A 332 -0.62 -0.57 -28.22
C LYS A 332 -0.04 -1.81 -28.89
N GLY A 333 -0.33 -2.98 -28.34
CA GLY A 333 0.12 -4.26 -28.88
C GLY A 333 -1.03 -5.22 -29.09
N ALA A 334 -1.10 -5.85 -30.26
CA ALA A 334 -2.04 -6.92 -30.54
C ALA A 334 -1.52 -8.24 -29.93
N ILE A 335 -2.33 -8.89 -29.09
CA ILE A 335 -1.96 -10.14 -28.43
C ILE A 335 -2.48 -11.31 -29.27
N GLN A 336 -1.60 -12.25 -29.61
CA GLN A 336 -1.97 -13.36 -30.48
C GLN A 336 -3.04 -14.25 -29.83
N GLY A 337 -4.21 -14.34 -30.47
CA GLY A 337 -5.31 -15.21 -30.03
C GLY A 337 -6.26 -14.59 -28.99
N TYR A 338 -6.09 -13.31 -28.66
CA TYR A 338 -6.93 -12.59 -27.71
C TYR A 338 -7.42 -11.25 -28.30
N GLU A 339 -8.61 -10.82 -27.90
CA GLU A 339 -9.17 -9.52 -28.31
C GLU A 339 -8.59 -8.37 -27.47
N GLN A 340 -8.10 -8.67 -26.27
CA GLN A 340 -7.44 -7.71 -25.39
C GLN A 340 -6.12 -7.22 -26.03
N GLN A 341 -5.80 -5.95 -25.78
CA GLN A 341 -4.56 -5.34 -26.24
C GLN A 341 -3.56 -5.21 -25.09
N ALA A 342 -2.28 -5.38 -25.40
CA ALA A 342 -1.19 -4.99 -24.53
C ALA A 342 -0.98 -3.48 -24.61
N THR A 343 -0.45 -2.89 -23.55
CA THR A 343 -0.02 -1.49 -23.52
C THR A 343 1.42 -1.44 -23.03
N ALA A 344 2.27 -0.71 -23.77
CA ALA A 344 3.59 -0.32 -23.32
C ALA A 344 3.62 1.20 -23.10
N THR A 345 3.98 1.64 -21.90
CA THR A 345 4.18 3.05 -21.55
C THR A 345 5.68 3.33 -21.58
N VAL A 346 6.17 3.83 -22.71
CA VAL A 346 7.58 4.11 -22.96
C VAL A 346 7.94 5.47 -22.42
N THR A 347 8.88 5.53 -21.49
CA THR A 347 9.40 6.79 -20.94
C THR A 347 10.79 7.07 -21.52
N ILE A 348 10.93 8.23 -22.16
CA ILE A 348 12.19 8.72 -22.69
C ILE A 348 12.68 9.85 -21.79
N LEU A 349 13.83 9.62 -21.16
CA LEU A 349 14.47 10.54 -20.25
C LEU A 349 15.48 11.40 -21.01
N ALA A 350 15.67 12.65 -20.56
CA ALA A 350 16.77 13.47 -21.07
C ALA A 350 18.11 12.75 -20.86
N LYS A 351 19.06 13.01 -21.76
CA LYS A 351 20.42 12.46 -21.65
C LYS A 351 21.01 12.86 -20.30
N ASN A 352 21.38 11.86 -19.51
CA ASN A 352 22.11 12.10 -18.28
C ASN A 352 23.61 12.21 -18.58
N TYR A 353 24.22 13.33 -18.20
CA TYR A 353 25.66 13.52 -18.34
C TYR A 353 26.46 12.94 -17.16
N VAL A 354 25.80 12.56 -16.07
CA VAL A 354 26.42 11.89 -14.92
C VAL A 354 26.63 10.43 -15.23
N THR A 355 27.84 9.93 -15.01
CA THR A 355 28.12 8.50 -15.11
C THR A 355 27.81 7.82 -13.79
N ASN A 356 27.08 6.71 -13.83
CA ASN A 356 26.71 5.95 -12.64
C ASN A 356 25.93 6.79 -11.61
N GLY A 357 24.97 7.60 -12.08
CA GLY A 357 24.16 8.50 -11.24
C GLY A 357 23.17 7.76 -10.32
N GLY A 358 22.69 6.59 -10.74
CA GLY A 358 21.88 5.68 -9.92
C GLY A 358 22.69 4.56 -9.26
N PHE A 359 24.02 4.68 -9.18
CA PHE A 359 24.89 3.77 -8.42
C PHE A 359 24.80 2.26 -8.73
N GLU A 360 24.24 1.86 -9.87
CA GLU A 360 24.12 0.48 -10.33
C GLU A 360 25.46 -0.21 -10.60
N GLN A 361 26.55 0.56 -10.67
CA GLN A 361 27.92 0.06 -10.81
C GLN A 361 28.78 0.44 -9.59
N GLU A 362 29.94 -0.20 -9.44
CA GLU A 362 30.93 0.18 -8.42
C GLU A 362 31.30 1.66 -8.47
N LEU A 363 31.63 2.25 -7.32
CA LEU A 363 31.81 3.70 -7.13
C LEU A 363 33.07 4.29 -7.79
N ALA A 364 33.72 3.58 -8.73
CA ALA A 364 34.99 4.00 -9.35
C ALA A 364 34.91 5.36 -10.08
N THR A 365 33.71 5.77 -10.53
CA THR A 365 33.47 7.07 -11.18
C THR A 365 33.19 8.21 -10.19
N TRP A 366 33.03 7.90 -8.91
CA TRP A 366 32.73 8.84 -7.84
C TRP A 366 33.92 9.02 -6.90
N GLN A 367 34.22 10.27 -6.54
CA GLN A 367 35.19 10.57 -5.50
C GLN A 367 34.47 10.87 -4.20
N LEU A 368 34.65 10.00 -3.21
CA LEU A 368 34.16 10.21 -1.85
C LEU A 368 35.30 10.76 -0.99
N LYS A 369 35.03 11.81 -0.20
CA LYS A 369 36.01 12.41 0.72
C LYS A 369 35.38 12.72 2.07
N ASN A 370 36.10 12.38 3.14
CA ASN A 370 35.82 12.86 4.48
C ASN A 370 36.42 14.27 4.64
N LEU A 371 35.59 15.23 5.03
CA LEU A 371 35.97 16.64 5.22
C LEU A 371 36.34 16.95 6.68
N LEU A 372 36.07 16.05 7.63
CA LEU A 372 36.53 16.18 9.03
C LEU A 372 38.03 15.85 9.18
N ASP A 373 38.51 14.81 8.49
CA ASP A 373 39.92 14.42 8.46
C ASP A 373 40.33 13.99 7.04
N PRO A 374 41.19 14.76 6.35
CA PRO A 374 41.66 14.43 5.00
C PRO A 374 42.46 13.11 4.90
N ASN A 375 42.95 12.56 6.02
CA ASN A 375 43.65 11.27 6.04
C ASN A 375 42.70 10.10 6.36
N ASP A 376 41.45 10.38 6.73
CA ASP A 376 40.45 9.37 6.99
C ASP A 376 39.71 8.99 5.71
N THR A 377 39.55 7.69 5.53
CA THR A 377 38.83 7.10 4.39
C THR A 377 37.39 6.75 4.74
N ALA A 378 37.01 6.82 6.03
CA ALA A 378 35.64 6.64 6.48
C ALA A 378 34.81 7.87 6.16
N THR A 379 34.09 7.83 5.05
CA THR A 379 33.19 8.91 4.60
C THR A 379 31.78 8.78 5.17
N GLY A 380 31.47 7.65 5.82
CA GLY A 380 30.10 7.31 6.20
C GLY A 380 29.17 7.13 5.00
N MET A 381 29.69 7.07 3.76
CA MET A 381 28.94 6.86 2.52
C MET A 381 29.39 5.57 1.85
N SER A 382 28.45 4.73 1.44
CA SER A 382 28.73 3.48 0.75
C SER A 382 27.61 3.10 -0.21
N ARG A 383 27.96 2.37 -1.27
CA ARG A 383 26.98 1.74 -2.15
C ARG A 383 26.19 0.69 -1.38
N SER A 384 24.86 0.77 -1.41
CA SER A 384 23.99 -0.19 -0.73
C SER A 384 22.80 -0.58 -1.61
N TRP A 385 22.17 -1.71 -1.28
CA TRP A 385 20.87 -2.14 -1.81
C TRP A 385 19.72 -1.59 -0.96
N ASP A 386 20.03 -0.79 0.06
CA ASP A 386 19.06 -0.18 0.97
C ASP A 386 18.32 0.97 0.28
N ASP A 387 17.00 0.86 0.24
CA ASP A 387 16.03 1.88 -0.17
C ASP A 387 16.43 2.71 -1.42
N PRO A 388 16.78 2.08 -2.56
CA PRO A 388 17.05 2.82 -3.79
C PRO A 388 15.79 3.55 -4.28
N ALA A 389 15.97 4.75 -4.86
CA ALA A 389 14.89 5.49 -5.50
C ALA A 389 14.52 4.84 -6.85
N GLU A 390 15.52 4.33 -7.56
CA GLU A 390 15.34 3.54 -8.77
C GLU A 390 16.34 2.38 -8.82
N GLY A 391 16.05 1.33 -9.59
CA GLY A 391 16.99 0.23 -9.76
C GLY A 391 17.18 -0.64 -8.51
N THR A 392 18.41 -1.05 -8.26
CA THR A 392 18.80 -2.02 -7.22
C THR A 392 19.78 -1.43 -6.20
N TRP A 393 20.53 -0.39 -6.56
CA TRP A 393 21.62 0.14 -5.73
C TRP A 393 21.52 1.65 -5.58
N SER A 394 22.03 2.16 -4.46
CA SER A 394 22.03 3.58 -4.12
C SER A 394 23.33 3.96 -3.40
N LEU A 395 23.55 5.26 -3.17
CA LEU A 395 24.56 5.75 -2.24
C LEU A 395 23.91 5.99 -0.88
N HIS A 396 24.08 5.04 0.03
CA HIS A 396 23.61 5.13 1.40
C HIS A 396 24.65 5.84 2.28
N PHE A 397 24.20 6.59 3.29
CA PHE A 397 25.06 7.15 4.31
C PHE A 397 24.56 6.87 5.72
N TYR A 398 25.49 6.50 6.59
CA TYR A 398 25.27 6.33 8.03
C TYR A 398 26.61 6.37 8.76
N SER A 399 26.64 6.97 9.94
CA SER A 399 27.81 6.93 10.82
C SER A 399 27.42 7.00 12.29
N GLU A 400 28.10 6.21 13.13
CA GLU A 400 28.02 6.33 14.60
C GLU A 400 28.81 7.55 15.14
N GLN A 401 29.48 8.28 14.25
CA GLN A 401 30.20 9.52 14.53
C GLN A 401 29.64 10.64 13.66
N ALA A 402 30.05 11.88 13.91
CA ALA A 402 29.70 12.99 13.03
C ALA A 402 30.15 12.69 11.59
N ILE A 403 29.29 12.99 10.63
CA ILE A 403 29.56 12.89 9.20
C ILE A 403 29.80 14.31 8.68
N HIS A 404 30.91 14.52 7.98
CA HIS A 404 31.07 15.64 7.07
C HIS A 404 31.79 15.11 5.84
N SER A 405 31.05 14.86 4.77
CA SER A 405 31.58 14.14 3.61
C SER A 405 31.01 14.65 2.32
N VAL A 406 31.78 14.48 1.25
CA VAL A 406 31.39 14.90 -0.10
C VAL A 406 31.55 13.76 -1.08
N ALA A 407 30.51 13.52 -1.88
CA ALA A 407 30.56 12.71 -3.08
C ALA A 407 30.67 13.63 -4.29
N SER A 408 31.62 13.39 -5.19
CA SER A 408 31.87 14.29 -6.32
C SER A 408 32.22 13.57 -7.62
N GLN A 409 31.89 14.20 -8.75
CA GLN A 409 32.22 13.73 -10.09
C GLN A 409 32.54 14.91 -11.01
N VAL A 410 33.55 14.75 -11.88
CA VAL A 410 33.88 15.74 -12.92
C VAL A 410 33.20 15.34 -14.21
N ILE A 411 32.32 16.18 -14.71
CA ILE A 411 31.65 16.00 -16.00
C ILE A 411 32.37 16.84 -17.04
N SER A 412 32.86 16.19 -18.09
CA SER A 412 33.70 16.84 -19.10
C SER A 412 32.96 17.07 -20.42
N ASN A 413 33.45 18.03 -21.21
CA ASN A 413 32.99 18.29 -22.58
C ASN A 413 31.51 18.70 -22.70
N LEU A 414 30.98 19.44 -21.72
CA LEU A 414 29.64 20.01 -21.81
C LEU A 414 29.62 21.21 -22.76
N THR A 415 28.65 21.25 -23.66
CA THR A 415 28.43 22.38 -24.57
C THR A 415 27.82 23.57 -23.83
N VAL A 416 27.78 24.73 -24.49
CA VAL A 416 27.03 25.87 -23.95
C VAL A 416 25.53 25.60 -23.91
N GLY A 417 24.87 26.18 -22.91
CA GLY A 417 23.44 26.03 -22.66
C GLY A 417 23.10 26.01 -21.17
N THR A 418 21.81 25.85 -20.90
CA THR A 418 21.25 25.76 -19.54
C THR A 418 21.19 24.30 -19.10
N TYR A 419 21.63 24.03 -17.87
CA TYR A 419 21.67 22.70 -17.29
C TYR A 419 20.98 22.68 -15.94
N GLN A 420 20.49 21.50 -15.58
CA GLN A 420 19.96 21.19 -14.26
C GLN A 420 20.67 19.96 -13.71
N LEU A 421 21.23 20.08 -12.50
CA LEU A 421 21.65 18.95 -11.69
C LEU A 421 20.53 18.62 -10.70
N ILE A 422 20.13 17.36 -10.68
CA ILE A 422 19.02 16.82 -9.92
C ILE A 422 19.53 15.60 -9.17
N ALA A 423 19.04 15.34 -7.97
CA ALA A 423 19.28 14.11 -7.23
C ALA A 423 18.02 13.72 -6.46
N SER A 424 17.81 12.43 -6.23
CA SER A 424 16.83 11.94 -5.26
C SER A 424 17.54 11.70 -3.92
N ILE A 425 17.09 12.36 -2.86
CA ILE A 425 17.71 12.24 -1.53
C ILE A 425 16.66 12.12 -0.43
N GLN A 426 16.88 11.22 0.53
CA GLN A 426 16.06 11.06 1.73
C GLN A 426 16.95 10.82 2.96
N GLY A 427 16.37 10.86 4.15
CA GLY A 427 17.08 10.55 5.40
C GLY A 427 16.77 11.52 6.51
N GLU A 428 17.66 11.58 7.51
CA GLU A 428 17.59 12.52 8.62
C GLU A 428 19.02 12.95 9.00
N LEU A 429 19.27 14.26 9.04
CA LEU A 429 20.52 14.81 9.54
C LEU A 429 20.33 15.37 10.95
N LYS A 430 21.22 14.98 11.86
CA LYS A 430 21.20 15.42 13.26
C LYS A 430 22.22 16.53 13.49
N GLY A 431 22.01 17.29 14.56
CA GLY A 431 22.98 18.27 15.07
C GLY A 431 22.54 19.72 14.95
N ASN A 432 23.44 20.63 15.31
CA ASN A 432 23.14 22.06 15.42
C ASN A 432 23.15 22.80 14.07
N GLU A 433 23.93 22.31 13.10
CA GLU A 433 24.02 22.87 11.74
C GLU A 433 24.08 21.74 10.68
N PRO A 434 23.02 20.91 10.57
CA PRO A 434 22.98 19.85 9.58
C PRO A 434 22.93 20.43 8.16
N LYS A 435 23.55 19.75 7.22
CA LYS A 435 23.68 20.23 5.83
C LYS A 435 23.60 19.08 4.85
N ALA A 436 22.64 19.12 3.93
CA ALA A 436 22.66 18.33 2.70
C ALA A 436 22.62 19.30 1.52
N MET A 437 23.72 19.39 0.77
CA MET A 437 23.85 20.36 -0.34
C MET A 437 24.23 19.67 -1.62
N LEU A 438 23.48 19.98 -2.67
CA LEU A 438 23.80 19.65 -4.05
C LEU A 438 24.50 20.87 -4.67
N ARG A 439 25.66 20.67 -5.32
CA ARG A 439 26.45 21.74 -5.93
C ARG A 439 26.92 21.44 -7.33
N VAL A 440 27.09 22.51 -8.11
CA VAL A 440 27.80 22.53 -9.37
C VAL A 440 28.89 23.60 -9.30
N LYS A 441 30.13 23.23 -9.60
CA LYS A 441 31.27 24.15 -9.73
C LYS A 441 31.64 24.33 -11.20
N VAL A 442 31.69 25.57 -11.66
CA VAL A 442 32.07 25.97 -13.02
C VAL A 442 33.21 26.97 -12.95
N GLY A 443 34.46 26.50 -13.02
CA GLY A 443 35.61 27.36 -12.72
C GLY A 443 35.57 27.80 -11.25
N ASP A 444 35.53 29.11 -11.01
CA ASP A 444 35.42 29.70 -9.66
C ASP A 444 33.96 29.88 -9.20
N ASP A 445 32.98 29.74 -10.10
CA ASP A 445 31.56 29.90 -9.77
C ASP A 445 30.99 28.63 -9.13
N ILE A 446 30.16 28.82 -8.09
CA ILE A 446 29.47 27.73 -7.38
C ILE A 446 27.96 28.00 -7.42
N TYR A 447 27.20 27.03 -7.91
CA TYR A 447 25.75 26.99 -7.89
C TYR A 447 25.33 25.88 -6.93
N GLU A 448 24.39 26.16 -6.02
CA GLU A 448 24.03 25.17 -5.00
C GLU A 448 22.57 25.29 -4.55
N THR A 449 22.05 24.18 -4.04
CA THR A 449 20.74 24.11 -3.37
C THR A 449 20.81 23.10 -2.23
N GLY A 450 19.94 23.25 -1.24
CA GLY A 450 19.88 22.39 -0.06
C GLY A 450 18.71 21.41 -0.08
N ALA A 451 18.83 20.37 0.74
CA ALA A 451 17.77 19.45 1.13
C ALA A 451 17.68 19.41 2.66
N THR A 452 16.48 19.25 3.21
CA THR A 452 16.25 19.21 4.67
C THR A 452 16.34 17.81 5.24
N LEU A 453 16.09 16.78 4.43
CA LEU A 453 16.02 15.36 4.79
C LEU A 453 15.03 15.11 5.93
N ASP A 454 13.77 14.92 5.54
CA ASP A 454 12.60 14.89 6.43
C ASP A 454 12.11 13.46 6.74
N GLY A 455 13.04 12.51 6.86
CA GLY A 455 12.79 11.14 7.29
C GLY A 455 12.70 10.09 6.16
N TRP A 456 12.38 8.87 6.58
CA TRP A 456 12.30 7.69 5.70
C TRP A 456 11.16 7.78 4.70
N ARG A 457 11.46 7.42 3.44
CA ARG A 457 10.60 7.50 2.25
C ARG A 457 10.06 8.88 1.93
N ASN A 458 10.58 9.92 2.58
CA ASN A 458 10.28 11.30 2.26
C ASN A 458 11.34 11.82 1.29
N TRP A 459 11.26 11.35 0.04
CA TRP A 459 12.21 11.70 -1.01
C TRP A 459 12.12 13.17 -1.38
N GLN A 460 13.26 13.84 -1.39
CA GLN A 460 13.44 15.21 -1.85
C GLN A 460 14.22 15.21 -3.15
N THR A 461 13.89 16.17 -4.00
CA THR A 461 14.50 16.31 -5.33
C THR A 461 15.13 17.69 -5.48
N PRO A 462 16.25 17.99 -4.78
CA PRO A 462 16.98 19.25 -4.95
C PRO A 462 17.40 19.46 -6.41
N ILE A 463 17.20 20.67 -6.92
CA ILE A 463 17.57 21.07 -8.29
C ILE A 463 18.53 22.26 -8.24
N VAL A 464 19.69 22.10 -8.87
CA VAL A 464 20.63 23.21 -9.14
C VAL A 464 20.57 23.54 -10.62
N GLN A 465 20.10 24.75 -10.94
CA GLN A 465 20.10 25.27 -12.31
C GLN A 465 21.31 26.18 -12.52
N PHE A 466 22.00 26.01 -13.66
CA PHE A 466 23.15 26.84 -14.03
C PHE A 466 23.26 26.97 -15.55
N GLU A 467 24.05 27.96 -16.00
CA GLU A 467 24.26 28.23 -17.42
C GLU A 467 25.75 28.14 -17.79
N LEU A 468 26.04 27.49 -18.90
CA LEU A 468 27.37 27.47 -19.51
C LEU A 468 27.37 28.40 -20.72
N THR A 469 28.15 29.49 -20.64
CA THR A 469 28.30 30.50 -21.70
C THR A 469 29.68 30.48 -22.35
N GLY A 470 29.81 31.02 -23.57
CA GLY A 470 31.07 31.08 -24.35
C GLY A 470 31.04 30.26 -25.65
N ASP A 471 32.21 29.98 -26.24
CA ASP A 471 32.32 29.29 -27.55
C ASP A 471 32.99 27.90 -27.46
N THR A 472 33.34 27.45 -26.26
CA THR A 472 34.07 26.19 -26.03
C THR A 472 33.30 25.29 -25.07
N THR A 473 33.52 23.98 -25.17
CA THR A 473 33.04 23.04 -24.17
C THR A 473 33.68 23.30 -22.80
N LYS A 474 32.94 23.07 -21.73
CA LYS A 474 33.40 23.25 -20.34
C LYS A 474 33.35 21.94 -19.56
N ASN A 475 34.19 21.87 -18.53
CA ASN A 475 34.11 20.82 -17.51
C ASN A 475 33.46 21.43 -16.27
N VAL A 476 32.62 20.65 -15.61
CA VAL A 476 31.98 21.03 -14.35
C VAL A 476 32.21 19.95 -13.30
N THR A 477 32.31 20.35 -12.04
CA THR A 477 32.34 19.39 -10.93
C THR A 477 31.00 19.41 -10.23
N ILE A 478 30.37 18.25 -10.11
CA ILE A 478 29.16 18.09 -9.30
C ILE A 478 29.57 17.56 -7.92
N GLU A 479 28.90 18.03 -6.87
CA GLU A 479 29.16 17.61 -5.49
C GLU A 479 27.86 17.43 -4.72
N ILE A 480 27.85 16.43 -3.84
CA ILE A 480 26.84 16.27 -2.78
C ILE A 480 27.58 16.28 -1.47
N GLU A 481 27.39 17.35 -0.69
CA GLU A 481 27.97 17.49 0.65
C GLU A 481 26.93 17.16 1.70
N LEU A 482 27.31 16.28 2.63
CA LEU A 482 26.53 15.94 3.82
C LEU A 482 27.31 16.36 5.07
N GLN A 483 26.63 16.99 6.02
CA GLN A 483 27.13 17.32 7.35
C GLN A 483 26.04 17.01 8.39
N GLY A 484 26.41 16.30 9.44
CA GLY A 484 25.52 16.00 10.56
C GLY A 484 26.25 15.29 11.69
N ASP A 485 25.60 15.25 12.85
CA ASP A 485 26.10 14.55 14.03
C ASP A 485 25.88 13.03 13.92
N ALA A 486 26.40 12.28 14.91
CA ALA A 486 26.25 10.84 15.01
C ALA A 486 24.79 10.36 14.91
N GLY A 487 24.58 9.29 14.15
CA GLY A 487 23.25 8.74 13.89
C GLY A 487 22.46 9.50 12.82
N SER A 488 23.10 10.41 12.08
CA SER A 488 22.59 10.90 10.80
C SER A 488 22.62 9.76 9.77
N TRP A 489 21.59 9.67 8.95
CA TRP A 489 21.43 8.57 8.00
C TRP A 489 20.63 9.01 6.78
N GLY A 490 20.74 8.27 5.67
CA GLY A 490 19.91 8.51 4.50
C GLY A 490 20.43 7.86 3.23
N THR A 491 19.73 8.15 2.13
CA THR A 491 19.99 7.55 0.83
C THR A 491 19.97 8.62 -0.25
N ILE A 492 20.95 8.55 -1.15
CA ILE A 492 21.07 9.36 -2.36
C ILE A 492 21.01 8.44 -3.57
N ASP A 493 20.23 8.81 -4.58
CA ASP A 493 20.06 8.04 -5.80
C ASP A 493 19.61 8.93 -6.98
N ASP A 494 19.53 8.36 -8.19
CA ASP A 494 19.12 9.01 -9.44
C ASP A 494 19.72 10.42 -9.63
N ILE A 495 21.06 10.52 -9.59
CA ILE A 495 21.74 11.79 -9.84
C ILE A 495 21.79 12.05 -11.33
N ARG A 496 21.17 13.15 -11.75
CA ARG A 496 21.03 13.50 -13.17
C ARG A 496 21.54 14.90 -13.44
N LEU A 497 22.45 15.02 -14.39
CA LEU A 497 22.79 16.30 -15.00
C LEU A 497 22.19 16.29 -16.40
N ILE A 498 21.24 17.18 -16.66
CA ILE A 498 20.50 17.24 -17.92
C ILE A 498 20.60 18.63 -18.54
N GLN A 499 20.67 18.71 -19.86
CA GLN A 499 20.56 19.98 -20.59
C GLN A 499 19.08 20.31 -20.77
N SER A 500 18.67 21.49 -20.33
CA SER A 500 17.27 21.94 -20.47
C SER A 500 17.02 22.55 -21.85
N ALA A 501 15.87 22.24 -22.46
CA ALA A 501 15.33 23.05 -23.55
C ALA A 501 14.79 24.35 -22.94
N VAL A 502 15.33 25.49 -23.32
CA VAL A 502 14.93 26.81 -22.79
C VAL A 502 13.42 27.03 -23.04
N PRO A 503 12.60 27.41 -22.05
CA PRO A 503 11.31 28.03 -22.32
C PRO A 503 11.58 29.42 -22.88
N THR A 504 11.26 29.65 -24.15
CA THR A 504 11.19 31.00 -24.71
C THR A 504 10.05 31.75 -24.03
N SER A 505 10.36 32.65 -23.09
CA SER A 505 9.42 33.69 -22.67
C SER A 505 9.21 34.69 -23.83
N PRO A 506 7.98 35.23 -23.97
CA PRO A 506 7.59 36.00 -25.14
C PRO A 506 8.26 37.37 -25.17
N SER A 507 8.67 37.78 -26.37
CA SER A 507 9.18 39.11 -26.68
C SER A 507 8.14 40.20 -26.38
N GLU A 508 8.45 41.09 -25.44
CA GLU A 508 7.78 42.39 -25.34
C GLU A 508 8.45 43.38 -26.30
N GLU A 509 7.82 43.61 -27.45
CA GLU A 509 7.92 44.86 -28.19
C GLU A 509 6.51 45.24 -28.66
N GLY A 510 5.98 46.33 -28.09
CA GLY A 510 4.67 46.89 -28.42
C GLY A 510 4.46 48.22 -27.68
N THR A 511 4.70 49.31 -28.39
CA THR A 511 4.77 50.71 -27.93
C THR A 511 3.39 51.36 -27.68
N GLU A 512 3.32 52.12 -26.56
CA GLU A 512 2.55 53.37 -26.27
C GLU A 512 1.00 53.40 -26.32
N PRO A 513 0.28 54.37 -25.67
CA PRO A 513 0.73 55.71 -25.20
C PRO A 513 0.26 56.18 -23.79
N GLU A 514 0.79 57.36 -23.40
CA GLU A 514 0.48 58.21 -22.24
C GLU A 514 -1.01 58.58 -22.05
N GLU A 515 -1.46 58.74 -20.79
CA GLU A 515 -2.20 59.93 -20.30
C GLU A 515 -2.41 59.93 -18.76
N THR A 516 -1.88 60.97 -18.08
CA THR A 516 -2.45 61.81 -16.97
C THR A 516 -3.16 61.14 -15.78
N THR A 517 -2.93 61.38 -14.47
CA THR A 517 -2.66 62.56 -13.58
C THR A 517 -2.86 62.07 -12.10
N PRO A 518 -2.76 62.86 -11.02
CA PRO A 518 -1.67 63.71 -10.52
C PRO A 518 -1.23 63.33 -9.06
N SER A 519 -0.19 64.01 -8.59
CA SER A 519 0.40 63.99 -7.24
C SER A 519 -0.52 64.47 -6.10
N GLU A 520 -0.35 63.91 -4.90
CA GLU A 520 -0.45 64.67 -3.64
C GLU A 520 0.42 64.04 -2.53
N GLU A 521 1.07 64.92 -1.75
CA GLU A 521 2.06 64.68 -0.70
C GLU A 521 1.47 64.07 0.58
N GLY A 522 2.29 63.35 1.36
CA GLY A 522 1.97 63.01 2.74
C GLY A 522 3.04 62.16 3.43
N THR A 523 3.83 62.83 4.27
CA THR A 523 4.94 62.36 5.12
C THR A 523 4.57 61.26 6.15
N GLU A 524 5.57 60.43 6.45
CA GLU A 524 5.78 59.47 7.58
C GLU A 524 5.34 59.95 9.00
N PRO A 525 5.25 59.11 10.07
CA PRO A 525 6.21 58.03 10.42
C PRO A 525 5.73 56.75 11.17
N GLU A 526 6.57 55.71 11.04
CA GLU A 526 7.12 54.79 12.06
C GLU A 526 6.38 54.56 13.41
N VAL A 527 5.97 53.31 13.72
CA VAL A 527 6.00 52.76 15.09
C VAL A 527 6.31 51.25 15.09
N THR A 528 7.28 50.94 15.94
CA THR A 528 7.93 49.69 16.34
C THR A 528 7.01 48.66 17.03
N LYS A 529 7.39 47.38 16.95
CA LYS A 529 6.86 46.28 17.77
C LYS A 529 7.97 45.76 18.71
N PRO A 530 7.76 45.66 20.03
CA PRO A 530 8.76 45.14 20.96
C PRO A 530 8.59 43.65 21.28
N SER A 531 9.68 43.17 21.86
CA SER A 531 10.15 41.83 22.21
C SER A 531 9.50 41.10 23.40
N GLU A 532 9.62 39.77 23.36
CA GLU A 532 9.96 38.78 24.41
C GLU A 532 9.57 38.97 25.89
N LYS A 533 8.98 37.90 26.48
CA LYS A 533 9.65 37.02 27.48
C LYS A 533 8.76 35.87 27.98
N ASP A 534 9.21 34.65 27.67
CA ASP A 534 9.58 33.53 28.55
C ASP A 534 8.97 33.36 29.96
N THR A 535 8.49 32.13 30.30
CA THR A 535 9.10 31.22 31.32
C THR A 535 8.25 29.99 31.67
N GLY A 536 8.89 28.81 31.67
CA GLY A 536 8.80 27.80 32.75
C GLY A 536 8.10 26.44 32.45
N THR A 537 8.88 25.39 32.09
CA THR A 537 9.23 24.15 32.87
C THR A 537 8.10 23.12 33.08
N GLU A 538 8.24 21.79 32.96
CA GLU A 538 9.35 20.86 33.33
C GLU A 538 9.13 19.42 32.75
N SER A 539 10.20 18.85 32.19
CA SER A 539 10.77 17.50 32.40
C SER A 539 10.05 16.18 32.03
N THR A 540 10.75 15.35 31.23
CA THR A 540 10.73 13.87 31.30
C THR A 540 12.15 13.33 31.37
N LYS A 541 12.39 12.51 32.41
CA LYS A 541 13.65 11.79 32.68
C LYS A 541 13.75 10.50 31.86
N SER A 542 14.95 10.26 31.37
CA SER A 542 15.54 9.04 30.85
C SER A 542 15.82 7.99 31.93
N ILE A 543 15.83 6.71 31.54
CA ILE A 543 16.70 5.65 32.11
C ILE A 543 17.18 4.75 30.95
N GLU A 544 18.49 4.57 30.87
CA GLU A 544 19.28 3.81 29.90
C GLU A 544 19.42 2.32 30.26
N ASP A 545 19.68 1.53 29.20
CA ASP A 545 20.60 0.39 29.03
C ASP A 545 20.69 -0.79 30.00
N GLU A 546 20.62 -2.00 29.42
CA GLU A 546 21.68 -3.02 29.57
C GLU A 546 21.72 -3.98 28.35
N LYS A 547 22.89 -4.03 27.67
CA LYS A 547 23.27 -5.00 26.63
C LYS A 547 23.69 -6.34 27.26
N GLN A 548 23.34 -7.48 26.65
CA GLN A 548 24.33 -8.53 26.30
C GLN A 548 23.76 -9.72 25.49
N ASP A 549 24.52 -10.07 24.44
CA ASP A 549 24.74 -11.35 23.77
C ASP A 549 23.84 -12.57 24.08
N SER A 550 23.32 -13.21 23.04
CA SER A 550 24.01 -14.38 22.45
C SER A 550 23.21 -15.02 21.31
N GLU A 551 23.90 -15.22 20.18
CA GLU A 551 23.53 -16.20 19.16
C GLU A 551 23.36 -17.59 19.77
N LYS A 552 22.24 -18.24 19.47
CA LYS A 552 22.17 -19.70 19.32
C LYS A 552 20.92 -20.09 18.55
N VAL A 553 21.14 -20.41 17.28
CA VAL A 553 20.24 -21.21 16.45
C VAL A 553 19.97 -22.52 17.20
N VAL A 554 18.72 -22.76 17.58
CA VAL A 554 18.26 -24.07 18.05
C VAL A 554 17.19 -24.54 17.07
N GLU A 555 17.61 -25.45 16.17
CA GLU A 555 16.72 -26.38 15.49
C GLU A 555 15.86 -27.09 16.55
N ARG A 556 14.55 -26.81 16.56
CA ARG A 556 13.57 -27.62 17.27
C ARG A 556 12.58 -28.19 16.27
N THR A 557 12.80 -29.46 15.96
CA THR A 557 11.81 -30.38 15.41
C THR A 557 10.62 -30.46 16.36
N SER A 558 9.50 -29.83 15.99
CA SER A 558 8.22 -30.07 16.63
C SER A 558 7.56 -31.30 16.01
N ASN A 559 7.44 -32.36 16.80
CA ASN A 559 6.56 -33.48 16.49
C ASN A 559 5.10 -32.98 16.55
N GLN A 560 4.57 -32.51 15.43
CA GLN A 560 3.14 -32.31 15.25
C GLN A 560 2.44 -33.67 15.32
N LYS A 561 1.58 -33.86 16.33
CA LYS A 561 0.52 -34.85 16.24
C LYS A 561 -0.43 -34.38 15.13
N ASN A 562 -0.58 -35.20 14.09
CA ASN A 562 -1.47 -34.97 12.96
C ASN A 562 -2.92 -34.79 13.43
N GLU A 563 -3.37 -33.54 13.56
CA GLU A 563 -4.77 -33.22 13.33
C GLU A 563 -5.09 -33.42 11.84
N PRO A 564 -6.28 -33.89 11.47
CA PRO A 564 -6.64 -34.03 10.06
C PRO A 564 -6.58 -32.67 9.39
N LYS A 565 -5.71 -32.54 8.37
CA LYS A 565 -5.59 -31.36 7.53
C LYS A 565 -6.98 -31.03 6.97
N ALA A 566 -7.51 -29.85 7.24
CA ALA A 566 -8.78 -29.41 6.67
C ALA A 566 -8.70 -29.49 5.12
N GLU A 567 -9.75 -30.00 4.47
CA GLU A 567 -9.79 -30.02 3.01
C GLU A 567 -9.69 -28.58 2.47
N SER A 568 -8.83 -28.38 1.47
CA SER A 568 -8.72 -27.09 0.77
C SER A 568 -10.07 -26.69 0.17
N LEU A 569 -10.46 -25.43 0.35
CA LEU A 569 -11.64 -24.87 -0.31
C LEU A 569 -11.49 -25.03 -1.82
N PRO A 570 -12.58 -25.19 -2.58
CA PRO A 570 -12.52 -25.21 -4.03
C PRO A 570 -11.83 -23.94 -4.59
N LYS A 571 -11.09 -24.09 -5.70
CA LYS A 571 -10.56 -22.95 -6.44
C LYS A 571 -11.69 -22.23 -7.18
N THR A 572 -11.62 -20.91 -7.25
CA THR A 572 -12.48 -20.11 -8.14
C THR A 572 -12.10 -20.41 -9.60
N GLY A 573 -13.09 -20.63 -10.47
CA GLY A 573 -12.86 -20.72 -11.92
C GLY A 573 -12.12 -21.97 -12.44
N SER A 574 -11.91 -23.01 -11.64
CA SER A 574 -11.12 -24.17 -12.08
C SER A 574 -11.89 -25.13 -13.01
N ARG A 575 -11.22 -25.64 -14.06
CA ARG A 575 -11.69 -26.78 -14.85
C ARG A 575 -11.62 -28.05 -14.00
N GLY A 576 -12.74 -28.47 -13.44
CA GLY A 576 -12.90 -29.83 -12.93
C GLY A 576 -12.75 -30.83 -14.08
N SER A 577 -11.67 -31.62 -14.06
CA SER A 577 -11.54 -32.76 -14.98
C SER A 577 -12.74 -33.70 -14.80
N MET A 578 -13.38 -33.99 -15.92
CA MET A 578 -14.63 -34.74 -16.05
C MET A 578 -14.44 -36.20 -15.60
N LYS A 579 -14.44 -36.48 -14.30
CA LYS A 579 -14.42 -37.87 -13.77
C LYS A 579 -15.77 -38.40 -13.30
N LEU A 580 -16.80 -37.55 -13.13
CA LEU A 580 -18.14 -38.03 -12.74
C LEU A 580 -19.12 -38.23 -13.91
N VAL A 581 -18.94 -37.52 -15.04
CA VAL A 581 -19.87 -37.64 -16.18
C VAL A 581 -19.62 -38.91 -16.99
N LEU A 582 -18.36 -39.38 -17.08
CA LEU A 582 -18.01 -40.61 -17.80
C LEU A 582 -18.57 -41.89 -17.14
N LEU A 583 -18.69 -41.95 -15.82
CA LEU A 583 -19.32 -43.09 -15.14
C LEU A 583 -20.84 -43.13 -15.37
N GLY A 584 -21.51 -41.97 -15.36
CA GLY A 584 -22.94 -41.86 -15.61
C GLY A 584 -23.33 -42.23 -17.05
N SER A 585 -22.54 -41.79 -18.04
CA SER A 585 -22.76 -42.17 -19.44
C SER A 585 -22.44 -43.65 -19.72
N LEU A 586 -21.46 -44.24 -19.03
CA LEU A 586 -21.16 -45.67 -19.18
C LEU A 586 -22.27 -46.55 -18.58
N LEU A 587 -22.83 -46.16 -17.42
CA LEU A 587 -23.96 -46.85 -16.78
C LEU A 587 -25.27 -46.74 -17.57
N LEU A 588 -25.57 -45.57 -18.16
CA LEU A 588 -26.72 -45.39 -19.06
C LEU A 588 -26.58 -46.19 -20.36
N SER A 589 -25.37 -46.29 -20.90
CA SER A 589 -25.08 -47.10 -22.09
C SER A 589 -25.26 -48.60 -21.82
N ILE A 590 -24.81 -49.08 -20.65
CA ILE A 590 -24.95 -50.49 -20.25
C ILE A 590 -26.42 -50.83 -19.97
N CYS A 591 -27.18 -49.95 -19.30
CA CYS A 591 -28.63 -50.13 -19.10
C CYS A 591 -29.41 -50.12 -20.43
N GLY A 592 -29.07 -49.23 -21.36
CA GLY A 592 -29.68 -49.18 -22.70
C GLY A 592 -29.46 -50.46 -23.50
N ILE A 593 -28.25 -51.03 -23.46
CA ILE A 593 -27.92 -52.29 -24.15
C ILE A 593 -28.67 -53.49 -23.54
N ILE A 594 -28.84 -53.53 -22.21
CA ILE A 594 -29.59 -54.61 -21.54
C ILE A 594 -31.09 -54.54 -21.86
N VAL A 595 -31.68 -53.34 -21.89
CA VAL A 595 -33.10 -53.16 -22.25
C VAL A 595 -33.35 -53.55 -23.71
N VAL A 596 -32.47 -53.13 -24.64
CA VAL A 596 -32.61 -53.48 -26.06
C VAL A 596 -32.44 -54.99 -26.29
N LYS A 597 -31.47 -55.65 -25.63
CA LYS A 597 -31.32 -57.12 -25.70
C LYS A 597 -32.53 -57.87 -25.13
N THR A 598 -33.14 -57.35 -24.06
CA THR A 598 -34.31 -57.97 -23.44
C THR A 598 -35.56 -57.81 -24.31
N ILE A 599 -35.71 -56.68 -25.01
CA ILE A 599 -36.81 -56.45 -25.95
C ILE A 599 -36.67 -57.32 -27.21
N ILE A 600 -35.45 -57.46 -27.75
CA ILE A 600 -35.18 -58.32 -28.92
C ILE A 600 -35.41 -59.81 -28.57
N ALA A 601 -34.98 -60.26 -27.39
CA ALA A 601 -35.19 -61.64 -26.92
C ALA A 601 -36.67 -61.95 -26.58
N ARG A 602 -37.47 -60.94 -26.22
CA ARG A 602 -38.93 -61.08 -26.06
C ARG A 602 -39.65 -61.14 -27.41
N LYS A 603 -39.20 -60.37 -28.41
CA LYS A 603 -39.79 -60.38 -29.76
C LYS A 603 -39.52 -61.70 -30.49
N SER A 604 -38.34 -62.31 -30.31
CA SER A 604 -38.03 -63.63 -30.89
C SER A 604 -38.72 -64.82 -30.20
N ARG A 605 -39.48 -64.61 -29.11
CA ARG A 605 -40.30 -65.64 -28.45
C ARG A 605 -41.80 -65.52 -28.75
N VAL A 606 -42.22 -64.48 -29.46
CA VAL A 606 -43.61 -64.26 -29.86
C VAL A 606 -43.85 -64.65 -31.33
N ASP A 607 -42.79 -64.74 -32.13
CA ASP A 607 -42.83 -65.14 -33.55
C ASP A 607 -42.16 -66.50 -33.82
N GLY A 608 -42.23 -67.45 -32.87
CA GLY A 608 -41.66 -68.80 -32.99
C GLY A 608 -42.60 -69.89 -32.50
#